data_AF-A0A928P8F8-F1
#
_entry.id   AF-A0A928P8F8-F1
#
_cell.length_a   1.000
_cell.length_b   1.000
_cell.length_c   1.000
_cell.angle_alpha   90.00
_cell.angle_beta   90.00
_cell.angle_gamma   90.00
#
_symmetry.space_group_name_H-M   'P 1'
#
loop_
_entity.id
_entity.type
_entity.pdbx_description
1 polymer ?
#
loop_
_entity_poly.entity_id
_entity_poly.type
_entity_poly.pdbx_seq_one_letter_code
_entity_poly.pdbx_strand_id
1 'polypeptide(L)' 'MPTFNQLVRQGRCDKVYKSKSPVLQKGFNSLNNEQTDQRAPQRRGVCT' A
#
# COMPACT_ATOMS: atom_id res chain seq x y z
N MET A 1 -28.77 10.94 2.89
CA MET A 1 -28.27 10.27 4.11
C MET A 1 -28.84 8.85 4.11
N PRO A 2 -28.02 7.80 4.14
CA PRO A 2 -28.50 6.44 4.01
C PRO A 2 -29.17 5.94 5.30
N THR A 3 -30.15 5.04 5.15
CA THR A 3 -30.81 4.37 6.28
C THR A 3 -29.96 3.23 6.83
N PHE A 4 -30.25 2.77 8.04
CA PHE A 4 -29.53 1.66 8.67
C PHE A 4 -29.56 0.39 7.78
N ASN A 5 -30.73 0.03 7.24
CA ASN A 5 -30.86 -1.13 6.35
C ASN A 5 -30.09 -0.97 5.03
N GLN A 6 -29.89 0.26 4.54
CA GLN A 6 -29.01 0.51 3.39
C GLN A 6 -27.54 0.25 3.74
N LEU A 7 -27.10 0.67 4.92
CA LEU A 7 -25.73 0.42 5.40
C LEU A 7 -25.47 -1.05 5.73
N VAL A 8 -26.48 -1.78 6.23
CA VAL A 8 -26.39 -3.22 6.48
C VAL A 8 -26.26 -4.01 5.18
N ARG A 9 -27.00 -3.61 4.12
CA ARG A 9 -26.92 -4.24 2.80
C ARG A 9 -25.69 -3.81 2.00
N GLN A 10 -25.29 -2.55 2.12
CA GLN A 10 -24.15 -1.94 1.44
C GLN A 10 -23.37 -1.11 2.46
N GLY A 11 -22.33 -1.74 3.01
CA GLY A 11 -21.44 -1.09 3.96
C GLY A 11 -20.72 0.12 3.36
N ARG A 12 -20.16 0.96 4.24
CA ARG A 12 -19.27 2.04 3.78
C ARG A 12 -17.90 1.44 3.42
N CYS A 13 -17.33 1.93 2.33
CA CYS A 13 -15.99 1.57 1.89
C CYS A 13 -15.13 2.82 1.84
N ASP A 14 -13.91 2.72 2.37
CA ASP A 14 -12.91 3.76 2.21
C ASP A 14 -12.29 3.68 0.82
N LYS A 15 -11.96 4.85 0.25
CA LYS A 15 -11.26 4.91 -1.03
C LYS A 15 -9.81 4.53 -0.84
N VAL A 16 -9.28 3.69 -1.73
CA VAL A 16 -7.86 3.32 -1.74
C VAL A 16 -7.06 4.37 -2.50
N TYR A 17 -5.95 4.82 -1.93
CA TYR A 17 -5.04 5.79 -2.52
C TYR A 17 -3.65 5.20 -2.71
N LYS A 18 -2.95 5.64 -3.77
CA LYS A 18 -1.55 5.28 -4.03
C LYS A 18 -0.62 6.30 -3.36
N SER A 19 0.46 5.81 -2.76
CA SER A 19 1.53 6.68 -2.24
C SER A 19 2.24 7.42 -3.38
N LYS A 20 2.65 8.66 -3.14
CA LYS A 20 3.54 9.41 -4.06
C LYS A 20 4.93 8.76 -4.18
N SER A 21 5.32 7.94 -3.21
CA SER A 21 6.62 7.27 -3.16
C SER A 21 6.45 5.76 -2.92
N PRO A 22 6.01 4.98 -3.93
CA PRO A 22 5.73 3.55 -3.78
C PRO A 22 6.99 2.71 -3.54
N VAL A 23 8.13 3.11 -4.13
CA VAL A 23 9.40 2.36 -4.04
C VAL A 23 9.96 2.32 -2.61
N LEU A 24 9.73 3.37 -1.82
CA LEU A 24 10.14 3.42 -0.41
C LEU A 24 9.37 2.43 0.46
N GLN A 25 8.26 1.89 -0.03
CA GLN A 25 7.40 0.94 0.67
C GLN A 25 7.64 -0.52 0.27
N LYS A 26 8.56 -0.81 -0.66
CA LYS A 26 8.68 -2.13 -1.30
C LYS A 26 10.10 -2.69 -1.31
N GLY A 27 10.47 -3.60 -0.41
CA GLY A 27 11.79 -4.25 -0.38
C GLY A 27 11.95 -5.34 -1.44
N PHE A 28 13.15 -5.91 -1.53
CA PHE A 28 13.44 -7.09 -2.35
C PHE A 28 14.24 -8.08 -1.52
N ASN A 29 13.77 -9.33 -1.45
CA ASN A 29 14.47 -10.43 -0.83
C ASN A 29 15.24 -11.22 -1.90
N SER A 30 16.56 -11.06 -1.94
CA SER A 30 17.43 -11.71 -2.92
C SER A 30 17.54 -13.23 -2.75
N LEU A 31 17.25 -13.77 -1.56
CA LEU A 31 17.31 -15.22 -1.34
C LEU A 31 16.14 -15.93 -2.03
N ASN A 32 14.96 -15.31 -1.98
CA ASN A 32 13.73 -15.88 -2.54
C ASN A 32 13.36 -15.26 -3.89
N ASN A 33 14.08 -14.23 -4.35
CA ASN A 33 13.78 -13.43 -5.52
C ASN A 33 12.37 -12.82 -5.51
N GLU A 34 11.93 -12.36 -4.35
CA GLU A 34 10.56 -11.86 -4.13
C GLU A 34 10.54 -10.41 -3.63
N GLN A 35 9.49 -9.69 -4.00
CA GLN A 35 9.23 -8.34 -3.50
C GLN A 35 8.58 -8.40 -2.12
N THR A 36 9.07 -7.62 -1.17
CA THR A 36 8.55 -7.56 0.19
C THR A 36 7.89 -6.21 0.47
N ASP A 37 6.90 -6.19 1.37
CA ASP A 37 6.34 -4.94 1.88
C ASP A 37 7.20 -4.41 3.03
N GLN A 38 8.00 -3.39 2.75
CA GLN A 38 8.90 -2.78 3.73
C GLN A 38 8.90 -1.27 3.58
N ARG A 39 8.24 -0.61 4.53
CA ARG A 39 8.15 0.86 4.64
C ARG A 39 9.43 1.40 5.25
N ALA A 40 10.16 2.21 4.49
CA ALA A 40 11.37 2.87 4.95
C ALA A 40 11.31 4.39 4.64
N PRO A 41 11.85 5.25 5.51
CA PRO A 41 11.91 6.69 5.24
C PRO A 41 12.90 7.05 4.12
N GLN A 42 13.92 6.22 3.89
CA GLN A 42 14.95 6.40 2.87
C GLN A 42 15.51 5.05 2.42
N ARG A 43 16.10 5.01 1.22
CA ARG A 43 16.78 3.81 0.69
C ARG A 43 18.10 4.17 0.03
N ARG A 44 19.07 3.28 0.17
CA ARG A 44 20.37 3.39 -0.50
C ARG A 44 20.19 3.10 -2.00
N GLY A 45 20.90 3.85 -2.83
CA GLY A 45 20.99 3.64 -4.26
C GLY A 45 22.35 4.13 -4.76
N VAL A 46 22.76 3.65 -5.92
CA VAL A 46 23.98 4.10 -6.62
C VAL A 46 23.56 4.86 -7.88
N CYS A 47 24.30 5.92 -8.23
CA CYS A 47 24.10 6.61 -9.51
C CYS A 47 24.68 5.75 -10.63
N THR A 48 23.96 5.64 -11.74
CA THR A 48 24.36 4.89 -12.93
C THR A 48 24.56 5.82 -14.11
#